data_AF-A0A318H989-F1
#
_entry.id   AF-A0A318H989-F1
#
_cell.length_a   1.000
_cell.length_b   1.000
_cell.length_c   1.000
_cell.angle_alpha   90.00
_cell.angle_beta   90.00
_cell.angle_gamma   90.00
#
_symmetry.space_group_name_H-M   'P 1'
#
loop_
_entity.id
_entity.type
_entity.pdbx_description
1 polymer ?
#
loop_
_entity_poly.entity_id
_entity_poly.type
_entity_poly.pdbx_seq_one_letter_code
_entity_poly.pdbx_strand_id
1 'polypeptide(L)'
;MRVLAEILAAVVALTLFAPVATAAAIPTPSHVVIVVEENKPSGGVVGNNAAPFINSVAKNGALMTQSYAVAHPSEPNYLALFAGSTFGVSSDACPIDAGAAPNLGSALLAAGYSFGGFSEDLPATGSPVCSAGKYARKHVPWANFSSVPAANSLPFGAFNARSDYATLPTVSFVIPNLDNDMHDGSIAQGDAWLASNMSRYANWAAANNSLLIVTFDEDDNSANNQIATVIYGAHVKPGSYNEPISHYNVLSTVEQMYGLPQTGLAANAPAISDIWA
;
A
#
# COMPACT_ATOMS: atom_id res chain seq x y z
N MET A 1 74.83 8.84 -43.75
CA MET A 1 73.65 9.34 -43.02
C MET A 1 72.50 8.36 -43.24
N ARG A 2 72.15 7.57 -42.22
CA ARG A 2 70.94 6.70 -42.23
C ARG A 2 69.88 7.43 -41.40
N VAL A 3 68.72 7.69 -41.99
CA VAL A 3 67.56 8.23 -41.27
C VAL A 3 66.57 7.09 -41.11
N LEU A 4 66.30 6.71 -39.85
CA LEU A 4 65.24 5.78 -39.47
C LEU A 4 63.95 6.60 -39.31
N ALA A 5 62.88 6.18 -39.97
CA ALA A 5 61.54 6.72 -39.78
C ALA A 5 60.77 5.78 -38.87
N GLU A 6 60.41 6.25 -37.67
CA GLU A 6 59.53 5.53 -36.75
C GLU A 6 58.06 5.86 -37.09
N ILE A 7 57.27 4.81 -37.36
CA ILE A 7 55.83 4.91 -37.59
C ILE A 7 55.14 4.73 -36.23
N LEU A 8 54.55 5.80 -35.70
CA LEU A 8 53.71 5.77 -34.50
C LEU A 8 52.31 5.26 -34.89
N ALA A 9 51.95 4.05 -34.45
CA ALA A 9 50.58 3.56 -34.58
C ALA A 9 49.72 4.12 -33.42
N ALA A 10 48.76 4.98 -33.74
CA ALA A 10 47.78 5.46 -32.78
C ALA A 10 46.70 4.39 -32.53
N VAL A 11 46.66 3.85 -31.31
CA VAL A 11 45.58 2.96 -30.87
C VAL A 11 44.42 3.83 -30.41
N VAL A 12 43.32 3.84 -31.17
CA VAL A 12 42.06 4.47 -30.77
C VAL A 12 41.30 3.47 -29.90
N ALA A 13 41.25 3.71 -28.60
CA ALA A 13 40.42 2.96 -27.68
C ALA A 13 38.95 3.41 -27.83
N LEU A 14 38.10 2.54 -28.36
CA LEU A 14 36.66 2.77 -28.45
C LEU A 14 36.02 2.40 -27.10
N THR A 15 35.65 3.40 -26.29
CA THR A 15 34.89 3.18 -25.06
C THR A 15 33.43 2.90 -25.41
N LEU A 16 33.00 1.65 -25.27
CA LEU A 16 31.60 1.26 -25.33
C LEU A 16 30.91 1.73 -24.04
N PHE A 17 30.12 2.80 -24.12
CA PHE A 17 29.19 3.16 -23.04
C PHE A 17 27.99 2.22 -23.11
N ALA A 18 27.86 1.33 -22.13
CA ALA A 18 26.62 0.60 -21.92
C ALA A 18 25.50 1.62 -21.60
N PRO A 19 24.31 1.52 -22.21
CA PRO A 19 23.20 2.39 -21.85
C PRO A 19 22.86 2.16 -20.37
N VAL A 20 22.97 3.21 -19.57
CA VAL A 20 22.46 3.20 -18.19
C VAL A 20 20.95 3.08 -18.30
N ALA A 21 20.39 1.97 -17.82
CA ALA A 21 18.93 1.83 -17.73
C ALA A 21 18.41 2.95 -16.81
N THR A 22 17.69 3.91 -17.38
CA THR A 22 16.96 4.91 -16.61
C THR A 22 15.85 4.19 -15.86
N ALA A 23 15.85 4.25 -14.53
CA ALA A 23 14.73 3.78 -13.74
C ALA A 23 13.44 4.44 -14.24
N ALA A 24 12.37 3.65 -14.43
CA ALA A 24 11.07 4.19 -14.79
C ALA A 24 10.60 5.15 -13.69
N ALA A 25 9.99 6.26 -14.07
CA ALA A 25 9.42 7.19 -13.10
C ALA A 25 8.25 6.52 -12.37
N ILE A 26 8.11 6.79 -11.07
CA ILE A 26 6.94 6.38 -10.30
C ILE A 26 5.71 7.07 -10.92
N PRO A 27 4.64 6.33 -11.28
CA PRO A 27 3.47 6.91 -11.92
C PRO A 27 2.70 7.83 -10.96
N THR A 28 1.78 8.63 -11.48
CA THR A 28 0.78 9.38 -10.68
C THR A 28 -0.61 8.84 -11.01
N PRO A 29 -1.10 7.81 -10.29
CA PRO A 29 -2.40 7.23 -10.55
C PRO A 29 -3.52 8.20 -10.19
N SER A 30 -4.63 8.18 -10.94
CA SER A 30 -5.85 8.92 -10.64
C SER A 30 -6.46 8.49 -9.30
N HIS A 31 -6.45 7.17 -9.02
CA HIS A 31 -6.89 6.61 -7.74
C HIS A 31 -5.95 5.49 -7.27
N VAL A 32 -5.67 5.47 -5.98
CA VAL A 32 -5.03 4.34 -5.28
C VAL A 32 -6.00 3.86 -4.20
N VAL A 33 -6.39 2.58 -4.24
CA VAL A 33 -7.12 1.93 -3.15
C VAL A 33 -6.16 0.98 -2.44
N ILE A 34 -6.03 1.15 -1.14
CA ILE A 34 -5.25 0.28 -0.26
C ILE A 34 -6.24 -0.51 0.59
N VAL A 35 -6.28 -1.83 0.41
CA VAL A 35 -7.02 -2.74 1.29
C VAL A 35 -6.05 -3.43 2.22
N VAL A 36 -6.40 -3.48 3.51
CA VAL A 36 -5.57 -4.06 4.56
C VAL A 36 -6.31 -5.24 5.17
N GLU A 37 -5.72 -6.43 5.02
CA GLU A 37 -6.13 -7.67 5.68
C GLU A 37 -5.26 -7.90 6.94
N GLU A 38 -5.56 -8.91 7.74
CA GLU A 38 -5.04 -9.06 9.10
C GLU A 38 -4.39 -10.42 9.37
N ASN A 39 -3.38 -10.40 10.25
CA ASN A 39 -2.84 -11.53 10.99
C ASN A 39 -2.68 -12.85 10.21
N LYS A 40 -2.03 -12.79 9.04
CA LYS A 40 -1.66 -13.99 8.28
C LYS A 40 -0.23 -13.85 7.77
N PRO A 41 0.63 -14.85 8.01
CA PRO A 41 1.96 -14.85 7.43
C PRO A 41 1.85 -14.97 5.92
N SER A 42 2.76 -14.31 5.19
CA SER A 42 2.79 -14.28 3.73
C SER A 42 2.70 -15.69 3.11
N GLY A 43 3.47 -16.65 3.65
CA GLY A 43 3.46 -18.05 3.22
C GLY A 43 2.17 -18.83 3.51
N GLY A 44 1.30 -18.31 4.37
CA GLY A 44 -0.04 -18.83 4.61
C GLY A 44 -1.07 -18.38 3.58
N VAL A 45 -0.82 -17.25 2.90
CA VAL A 45 -1.77 -16.64 1.95
C VAL A 45 -1.32 -16.84 0.50
N VAL A 46 -0.08 -16.48 0.18
CA VAL A 46 0.44 -16.52 -1.19
C VAL A 46 0.58 -17.98 -1.66
N GLY A 47 -0.06 -18.31 -2.77
CA GLY A 47 -0.13 -19.66 -3.33
C GLY A 47 -1.14 -20.57 -2.65
N ASN A 48 -1.87 -20.10 -1.62
CA ASN A 48 -2.89 -20.90 -0.94
C ASN A 48 -4.14 -21.01 -1.82
N ASN A 49 -4.65 -22.24 -2.04
CA ASN A 49 -5.86 -22.47 -2.82
C ASN A 49 -7.14 -21.87 -2.20
N ALA A 50 -7.10 -21.53 -0.90
CA ALA A 50 -8.15 -20.77 -0.23
C ALA A 50 -8.14 -19.28 -0.57
N ALA A 51 -7.10 -18.76 -1.25
CA ALA A 51 -6.94 -17.35 -1.59
C ALA A 51 -6.89 -17.09 -3.12
N PRO A 52 -7.87 -17.58 -3.92
CA PRO A 52 -7.81 -17.45 -5.38
C PRO A 52 -7.79 -16.00 -5.90
N PHE A 53 -8.47 -15.05 -5.26
CA PHE A 53 -8.42 -13.65 -5.68
C PHE A 53 -7.04 -13.03 -5.43
N ILE A 54 -6.50 -13.19 -4.22
CA ILE A 54 -5.16 -12.68 -3.87
C ILE A 54 -4.11 -13.30 -4.81
N ASN A 55 -4.18 -14.61 -5.08
CA ASN A 55 -3.29 -15.27 -6.03
C ASN A 55 -3.44 -14.72 -7.46
N SER A 56 -4.65 -14.36 -7.87
CA SER A 56 -4.89 -13.76 -9.18
C SER A 56 -4.25 -12.39 -9.30
N VAL A 57 -4.41 -11.50 -8.31
CA VAL A 57 -3.77 -10.18 -8.33
C VAL A 57 -2.25 -10.29 -8.17
N ALA A 58 -1.74 -11.24 -7.38
CA ALA A 58 -0.30 -11.48 -7.22
C ALA A 58 0.33 -11.97 -8.53
N LYS A 59 -0.35 -12.85 -9.26
CA LYS A 59 0.13 -13.37 -10.56
C LYS A 59 0.18 -12.30 -11.65
N ASN A 60 -0.77 -11.36 -11.60
CA ASN A 60 -0.95 -10.34 -12.64
C ASN A 60 -0.51 -8.93 -12.21
N GLY A 61 0.11 -8.80 -11.04
CA GLY A 61 0.63 -7.57 -10.47
C GLY A 61 2.05 -7.77 -9.96
N ALA A 62 2.54 -6.82 -9.16
CA ALA A 62 3.83 -6.88 -8.51
C ALA A 62 3.65 -7.46 -7.10
N LEU A 63 4.12 -8.70 -6.90
CA LEU A 63 4.19 -9.34 -5.59
C LEU A 63 5.51 -8.99 -4.91
N MET A 64 5.42 -8.34 -3.75
CA MET A 64 6.57 -7.98 -2.92
C MET A 64 6.88 -9.17 -1.99
N THR A 65 7.82 -10.02 -2.39
CA THR A 65 8.11 -11.29 -1.71
C THR A 65 8.84 -11.12 -0.38
N GLN A 66 9.44 -9.96 -0.13
CA GLN A 66 10.12 -9.61 1.12
C GLN A 66 9.46 -8.39 1.79
N SER A 67 8.13 -8.44 1.98
CA SER A 67 7.39 -7.41 2.72
C SER A 67 7.25 -7.78 4.19
N TYR A 68 7.54 -6.83 5.09
CA TYR A 68 7.53 -7.04 6.54
C TYR A 68 6.74 -5.96 7.26
N ALA A 69 5.87 -6.39 8.17
CA ALA A 69 5.23 -5.52 9.12
C ALA A 69 6.23 -5.05 10.19
N VAL A 70 5.94 -3.93 10.84
CA VAL A 70 6.93 -3.18 11.63
C VAL A 70 6.77 -3.34 13.13
N ALA A 71 5.66 -3.93 13.57
CA ALA A 71 5.32 -4.06 14.98
C ALA A 71 4.31 -5.21 15.21
N HIS A 72 4.06 -5.48 16.49
CA HIS A 72 2.88 -6.15 17.00
C HIS A 72 2.35 -5.36 18.23
N PRO A 73 1.02 -5.26 18.44
CA PRO A 73 -0.10 -5.80 17.65
C PRO A 73 -0.45 -4.91 16.42
N SER A 74 -1.65 -5.10 15.84
CA SER A 74 -2.13 -4.47 14.61
C SER A 74 -2.06 -2.94 14.57
N GLU A 75 -2.59 -2.23 15.58
CA GLU A 75 -2.77 -0.77 15.53
C GLU A 75 -1.49 0.03 15.17
N PRO A 76 -0.32 -0.27 15.76
CA PRO A 76 0.97 0.29 15.32
C PRO A 76 1.27 0.19 13.82
N ASN A 77 0.89 -0.90 13.16
CA ASN A 77 1.15 -1.12 11.73
C ASN A 77 0.28 -0.21 10.86
N TYR A 78 -0.99 0.00 11.22
CA TYR A 78 -1.85 0.98 10.55
C TYR A 78 -1.33 2.40 10.68
N LEU A 79 -0.83 2.79 11.87
CA LEU A 79 -0.21 4.09 12.09
C LEU A 79 1.08 4.23 11.27
N ALA A 80 1.89 3.17 11.17
CA ALA A 80 3.09 3.15 10.35
C ALA A 80 2.79 3.34 8.86
N LEU A 81 1.78 2.63 8.34
CA LEU A 81 1.35 2.73 6.94
C LEU A 81 0.70 4.08 6.60
N PHE A 82 0.03 4.72 7.56
CA PHE A 82 -0.70 5.97 7.31
C PHE A 82 0.10 7.25 7.64
N ALA A 83 0.96 7.20 8.64
CA ALA A 83 1.64 8.36 9.20
C ALA A 83 3.15 8.16 9.42
N GLY A 84 3.71 7.06 8.91
CA GLY A 84 5.15 6.82 8.96
C GLY A 84 5.71 6.69 10.38
N SER A 85 4.86 6.38 11.37
CA SER A 85 5.26 6.28 12.78
C SER A 85 4.27 5.42 13.53
N THR A 86 4.76 4.57 14.42
CA THR A 86 3.90 3.86 15.39
C THR A 86 3.49 4.75 16.56
N PHE A 87 4.09 5.93 16.69
CA PHE A 87 3.95 6.84 17.84
C PHE A 87 4.26 6.19 19.20
N GLY A 88 5.03 5.10 19.20
CA GLY A 88 5.31 4.31 20.40
C GLY A 88 4.12 3.52 20.93
N VAL A 89 3.02 3.44 20.18
CA VAL A 89 1.91 2.54 20.50
C VAL A 89 2.42 1.11 20.44
N SER A 90 2.07 0.30 21.44
CA SER A 90 2.49 -1.10 21.59
C SER A 90 1.35 -2.01 22.05
N SER A 91 0.11 -1.56 21.86
CA SER A 91 -1.11 -2.24 22.26
C SER A 91 -2.25 -1.79 21.36
N ASP A 92 -3.30 -2.61 21.24
CA ASP A 92 -4.56 -2.19 20.66
C ASP A 92 -5.36 -1.35 21.66
N ALA A 93 -5.27 -0.03 21.54
CA ALA A 93 -5.96 0.92 22.42
C ALA A 93 -7.01 1.69 21.63
N CYS A 94 -8.12 2.04 22.26
CA CYS A 94 -9.07 2.94 21.63
C CYS A 94 -9.77 3.87 22.63
N PRO A 95 -9.77 5.19 22.37
CA PRO A 95 -9.11 5.85 21.24
C PRO A 95 -7.61 6.08 21.48
N ILE A 96 -6.84 6.13 20.38
CA ILE A 96 -5.57 6.86 20.31
C ILE A 96 -5.85 8.29 19.84
N ASP A 97 -5.09 9.25 20.36
CA ASP A 97 -5.06 10.64 19.89
C ASP A 97 -3.63 10.99 19.47
N ALA A 98 -3.41 11.09 18.16
CA ALA A 98 -2.16 11.52 17.54
C ALA A 98 -2.18 13.03 17.18
N GLY A 99 -3.23 13.75 17.57
CA GLY A 99 -3.38 15.19 17.34
C GLY A 99 -3.26 15.57 15.87
N ALA A 100 -2.52 16.65 15.61
CA ALA A 100 -2.27 17.16 14.26
C ALA A 100 -0.94 16.65 13.67
N ALA A 101 -0.42 15.52 14.14
CA ALA A 101 0.81 14.96 13.60
C ALA A 101 0.68 14.73 12.07
N PRO A 102 1.78 14.95 11.30
CA PRO A 102 1.80 14.70 9.87
C PRO A 102 1.33 13.29 9.52
N ASN A 103 0.52 13.18 8.47
CA ASN A 103 -0.02 11.91 7.96
C ASN A 103 -0.43 12.04 6.50
N LEU A 104 -0.57 10.91 5.81
CA LEU A 104 -0.92 10.83 4.39
C LEU A 104 -2.21 11.61 4.05
N GLY A 105 -3.26 11.42 4.84
CA GLY A 105 -4.55 12.09 4.60
C GLY A 105 -4.42 13.62 4.62
N SER A 106 -3.78 14.17 5.65
CA SER A 106 -3.55 15.61 5.77
C SER A 106 -2.62 16.15 4.68
N ALA A 107 -1.60 15.41 4.27
CA ALA A 107 -0.67 15.79 3.21
C ALA A 107 -1.37 15.86 1.85
N LEU A 108 -2.21 14.88 1.54
CA LEU A 108 -3.05 14.88 0.32
C LEU A 108 -3.96 16.10 0.28
N LEU A 109 -4.69 16.36 1.37
CA LEU A 109 -5.63 17.49 1.45
C LEU A 109 -4.91 18.84 1.31
N ALA A 110 -3.74 18.99 1.94
CA ALA A 110 -2.94 20.21 1.83
C ALA A 110 -2.38 20.45 0.42
N ALA A 111 -2.11 19.38 -0.33
CA ALA A 111 -1.66 19.43 -1.72
C ALA A 111 -2.81 19.57 -2.74
N GLY A 112 -4.07 19.65 -2.30
CA GLY A 112 -5.24 19.77 -3.17
C GLY A 112 -5.75 18.45 -3.74
N TYR A 113 -5.23 17.31 -3.27
CA TYR A 113 -5.77 15.98 -3.55
C TYR A 113 -6.87 15.60 -2.55
N SER A 114 -7.45 14.43 -2.73
CA SER A 114 -8.53 13.93 -1.88
C SER A 114 -8.16 12.60 -1.20
N PHE A 115 -8.68 12.42 0.01
CA PHE A 115 -8.51 11.21 0.82
C PHE A 115 -9.87 10.66 1.23
N GLY A 116 -10.01 9.34 1.39
CA GLY A 116 -11.18 8.76 2.06
C GLY A 116 -10.92 7.34 2.57
N GLY A 117 -11.37 7.04 3.77
CA GLY A 117 -11.32 5.70 4.33
C GLY A 117 -12.71 5.08 4.34
N PHE A 118 -12.83 3.83 3.91
CA PHE A 118 -14.07 3.09 3.78
C PHE A 118 -14.00 1.83 4.64
N SER A 119 -14.75 1.81 5.74
CA SER A 119 -14.69 0.70 6.71
C SER A 119 -16.00 -0.06 6.76
N GLU A 120 -15.93 -1.38 6.68
CA GLU A 120 -17.09 -2.26 6.84
C GLU A 120 -17.62 -2.16 8.28
N ASP A 121 -18.94 -2.19 8.43
CA ASP A 121 -19.67 -2.03 9.69
C ASP A 121 -19.45 -0.71 10.45
N LEU A 122 -18.75 0.28 9.88
CA LEU A 122 -18.72 1.63 10.45
C LEU A 122 -20.17 2.17 10.51
N PRO A 123 -20.71 2.50 11.70
CA PRO A 123 -22.14 2.71 11.87
C PRO A 123 -22.65 4.00 11.24
N ALA A 124 -21.77 5.00 11.07
CA ALA A 124 -22.06 6.25 10.40
C ALA A 124 -20.76 6.93 9.97
N THR A 125 -20.82 7.79 8.94
CA THR A 125 -19.71 8.66 8.54
C THR A 125 -19.15 9.41 9.75
N GLY A 126 -17.83 9.30 9.96
CA GLY A 126 -17.13 9.98 11.04
C GLY A 126 -17.38 9.42 12.44
N SER A 127 -18.02 8.25 12.58
CA SER A 127 -18.32 7.69 13.89
C SER A 127 -17.04 7.45 14.71
N PRO A 128 -16.96 7.93 15.97
CA PRO A 128 -15.77 7.77 16.82
C PRO A 128 -15.79 6.48 17.64
N VAL A 129 -16.82 5.63 17.50
CA VAL A 129 -16.95 4.41 18.31
C VAL A 129 -15.74 3.52 18.13
N CYS A 130 -15.32 2.85 19.20
CA CYS A 130 -14.21 1.90 19.12
C CYS A 130 -14.59 0.61 18.39
N SER A 131 -15.85 0.20 18.49
CA SER A 131 -16.38 -0.96 17.78
C SER A 131 -17.88 -0.82 17.50
N ALA A 132 -18.36 -1.54 16.49
CA ALA A 132 -19.77 -1.71 16.16
C ALA A 132 -19.95 -3.00 15.35
N GLY A 133 -20.66 -4.00 15.89
CA GLY A 133 -20.66 -5.32 15.25
C GLY A 133 -19.24 -5.88 15.14
N LYS A 134 -18.75 -6.06 13.90
CA LYS A 134 -17.39 -6.53 13.60
C LYS A 134 -16.43 -5.41 13.17
N TYR A 135 -16.87 -4.16 13.16
CA TYR A 135 -15.99 -3.01 12.97
C TYR A 135 -15.05 -2.82 14.16
N ALA A 136 -13.77 -2.52 13.89
CA ALA A 136 -12.76 -2.19 14.88
C ALA A 136 -12.02 -0.89 14.49
N ARG A 137 -12.18 0.18 15.29
CA ARG A 137 -11.54 1.49 15.02
C ARG A 137 -10.02 1.43 15.05
N LYS A 138 -9.41 0.46 15.72
CA LYS A 138 -7.95 0.26 15.74
C LYS A 138 -7.35 0.05 14.33
N HIS A 139 -8.15 -0.41 13.36
CA HIS A 139 -7.73 -0.60 11.95
C HIS A 139 -7.96 0.65 11.08
N VAL A 140 -8.33 1.79 11.70
CA VAL A 140 -8.82 3.02 11.04
C VAL A 140 -7.91 4.19 11.44
N PRO A 141 -6.64 4.21 10.98
CA PRO A 141 -5.61 5.09 11.54
C PRO A 141 -5.95 6.57 11.39
N TRP A 142 -6.63 6.96 10.32
CA TRP A 142 -7.03 8.36 10.09
C TRP A 142 -7.96 8.91 11.17
N ALA A 143 -8.71 8.07 11.88
CA ALA A 143 -9.59 8.50 12.96
C ALA A 143 -8.82 8.97 14.21
N ASN A 144 -7.52 8.69 14.30
CA ASN A 144 -6.65 9.10 15.41
C ASN A 144 -6.06 10.51 15.23
N PHE A 145 -6.30 11.19 14.10
CA PHE A 145 -5.70 12.49 13.79
C PHE A 145 -6.76 13.58 13.66
N SER A 146 -6.59 14.69 14.38
CA SER A 146 -7.47 15.86 14.30
C SER A 146 -7.32 16.63 12.98
N SER A 147 -6.24 16.39 12.23
CA SER A 147 -5.98 16.98 10.91
C SER A 147 -6.72 16.30 9.77
N VAL A 148 -7.33 15.13 10.00
CA VAL A 148 -8.17 14.44 8.99
C VAL A 148 -9.64 14.67 9.32
N PRO A 149 -10.45 15.26 8.41
CA PRO A 149 -11.85 15.51 8.70
C PRO A 149 -12.63 14.19 8.90
N ALA A 150 -13.51 14.16 9.91
CA ALA A 150 -14.34 12.98 10.19
C ALA A 150 -15.23 12.57 8.98
N ALA A 151 -15.57 13.54 8.11
CA ALA A 151 -16.31 13.29 6.87
C ALA A 151 -15.57 12.37 5.87
N ASN A 152 -14.26 12.22 6.02
CA ASN A 152 -13.43 11.34 5.19
C ASN A 152 -13.43 9.89 5.71
N SER A 153 -14.03 9.61 6.88
CA SER A 153 -14.23 8.24 7.39
C SER A 153 -15.65 7.78 7.06
N LEU A 154 -15.79 6.90 6.09
CA LEU A 154 -17.06 6.54 5.46
C LEU A 154 -17.40 5.07 5.70
N PRO A 155 -18.69 4.72 5.85
CA PRO A 155 -19.10 3.32 5.81
C PRO A 155 -18.76 2.69 4.46
N PHE A 156 -18.36 1.42 4.45
CA PHE A 156 -18.01 0.70 3.22
C PHE A 156 -19.13 0.69 2.17
N GLY A 157 -20.39 0.84 2.59
CA GLY A 157 -21.53 1.08 1.70
C GLY A 157 -21.35 2.26 0.73
N ALA A 158 -20.57 3.27 1.09
CA ALA A 158 -20.26 4.40 0.19
C ALA A 158 -19.23 4.04 -0.89
N PHE A 159 -18.45 2.97 -0.71
CA PHE A 159 -17.58 2.41 -1.74
C PHE A 159 -18.39 1.48 -2.66
N ASN A 160 -19.19 0.57 -2.08
CA ASN A 160 -19.90 -0.46 -2.85
C ASN A 160 -21.06 0.09 -3.70
N ALA A 161 -21.69 1.19 -3.29
CA ALA A 161 -22.82 1.79 -4.01
C ALA A 161 -22.40 2.50 -5.30
N ARG A 162 -21.09 2.62 -5.57
CA ARG A 162 -20.56 3.36 -6.72
C ARG A 162 -20.83 2.61 -8.02
N SER A 163 -21.54 3.26 -8.94
CA SER A 163 -21.71 2.78 -10.32
C SER A 163 -20.46 3.00 -11.17
N ASP A 164 -19.50 3.82 -10.74
CA ASP A 164 -18.20 4.05 -11.36
C ASP A 164 -17.20 4.57 -10.32
N TYR A 165 -15.90 4.35 -10.55
CA TYR A 165 -14.82 4.69 -9.62
C TYR A 165 -14.10 6.00 -9.95
N ALA A 166 -14.41 6.69 -11.06
CA ALA A 166 -13.79 7.97 -11.44
C ALA A 166 -14.00 9.12 -10.43
N THR A 167 -14.90 8.94 -9.46
CA THR A 167 -15.19 9.89 -8.37
C THR A 167 -14.67 9.41 -7.02
N LEU A 168 -13.84 8.38 -6.98
CA LEU A 168 -13.14 8.00 -5.76
C LEU A 168 -12.20 9.13 -5.32
N PRO A 169 -11.87 9.22 -4.03
CA PRO A 169 -10.73 10.00 -3.60
C PRO A 169 -9.43 9.59 -4.33
N THR A 170 -8.47 10.50 -4.38
CA THR A 170 -7.13 10.25 -4.95
C THR A 170 -6.47 9.06 -4.26
N VAL A 171 -6.51 9.01 -2.93
CA VAL A 171 -6.11 7.82 -2.16
C VAL A 171 -7.24 7.40 -1.26
N SER A 172 -7.58 6.12 -1.31
CA SER A 172 -8.61 5.51 -0.48
C SER A 172 -8.05 4.33 0.30
N PHE A 173 -8.51 4.17 1.54
CA PHE A 173 -8.32 2.94 2.31
C PHE A 173 -9.64 2.17 2.35
N VAL A 174 -9.58 0.85 2.23
CA VAL A 174 -10.69 -0.06 2.47
C VAL A 174 -10.31 -0.98 3.62
N ILE A 175 -11.15 -1.02 4.66
CA ILE A 175 -10.93 -1.82 5.86
C ILE A 175 -12.12 -2.78 5.97
N PRO A 176 -11.94 -4.08 5.65
CA PRO A 176 -12.94 -5.10 5.94
C PRO A 176 -13.16 -5.20 7.47
N ASN A 177 -14.27 -5.83 7.88
CA ASN A 177 -14.51 -6.07 9.29
C ASN A 177 -13.68 -7.28 9.78
N LEU A 178 -13.66 -7.53 11.09
CA LEU A 178 -12.84 -8.59 11.71
C LEU A 178 -13.06 -10.01 11.15
N ASP A 179 -14.20 -10.29 10.53
CA ASP A 179 -14.44 -11.60 9.91
C ASP A 179 -13.90 -11.65 8.47
N ASN A 180 -13.90 -10.51 7.78
CA ASN A 180 -13.57 -10.40 6.37
C ASN A 180 -12.15 -9.91 6.09
N ASP A 181 -11.47 -9.35 7.10
CA ASP A 181 -10.05 -9.02 7.06
C ASP A 181 -9.17 -10.24 7.41
N MET A 182 -9.77 -11.41 7.66
CA MET A 182 -9.11 -12.65 8.09
C MET A 182 -8.57 -12.67 9.53
N HIS A 183 -8.84 -11.66 10.37
CA HIS A 183 -8.45 -11.65 11.78
C HIS A 183 -9.18 -12.77 12.55
N ASP A 184 -10.51 -12.68 12.63
CA ASP A 184 -11.39 -13.69 13.24
C ASP A 184 -11.85 -14.74 12.20
N GLY A 185 -11.80 -14.37 10.92
CA GLY A 185 -12.24 -15.18 9.80
C GLY A 185 -11.18 -16.10 9.21
N SER A 186 -11.62 -16.94 8.26
CA SER A 186 -10.72 -17.79 7.49
C SER A 186 -10.16 -17.07 6.26
N ILE A 187 -9.02 -17.53 5.74
CA ILE A 187 -8.45 -17.05 4.47
C ILE A 187 -9.48 -17.15 3.34
N ALA A 188 -10.23 -18.24 3.27
CA ALA A 188 -11.27 -18.44 2.25
C ALA A 188 -12.39 -17.41 2.33
N GLN A 189 -12.74 -16.98 3.55
CA GLN A 189 -13.79 -16.00 3.76
C GLN A 189 -13.32 -14.60 3.36
N GLY A 190 -12.15 -14.16 3.83
CA GLY A 190 -11.61 -12.86 3.46
C GLY A 190 -11.32 -12.75 1.96
N ASP A 191 -10.77 -13.80 1.34
CA ASP A 191 -10.52 -13.80 -0.10
C ASP A 191 -11.83 -13.77 -0.91
N ALA A 192 -12.88 -14.47 -0.46
CA ALA A 192 -14.19 -14.37 -1.09
C ALA A 192 -14.81 -12.98 -0.93
N TRP A 193 -14.58 -12.31 0.20
CA TRP A 193 -14.99 -10.91 0.40
C TRP A 193 -14.24 -9.97 -0.55
N LEU A 194 -12.91 -10.10 -0.63
CA LEU A 194 -12.08 -9.35 -1.57
C LEU A 194 -12.52 -9.60 -3.02
N ALA A 195 -12.78 -10.85 -3.40
CA ALA A 195 -13.26 -11.19 -4.73
C ALA A 195 -14.60 -10.48 -5.03
N SER A 196 -15.54 -10.49 -4.09
CA SER A 196 -16.88 -9.92 -4.27
C SER A 196 -16.87 -8.40 -4.33
N ASN A 197 -15.98 -7.76 -3.58
CA ASN A 197 -16.00 -6.33 -3.36
C ASN A 197 -14.94 -5.58 -4.16
N MET A 198 -13.75 -6.16 -4.33
CA MET A 198 -12.58 -5.50 -4.92
C MET A 198 -12.34 -5.89 -6.39
N SER A 199 -12.83 -7.03 -6.89
CA SER A 199 -12.58 -7.45 -8.29
C SER A 199 -13.00 -6.40 -9.32
N ARG A 200 -14.14 -5.74 -9.10
CA ARG A 200 -14.63 -4.71 -10.02
C ARG A 200 -13.72 -3.49 -10.02
N TYR A 201 -13.25 -3.07 -8.85
CA TYR A 201 -12.28 -1.99 -8.75
C TYR A 201 -10.92 -2.39 -9.34
N ALA A 202 -10.41 -3.60 -9.05
CA ALA A 202 -9.15 -4.10 -9.61
C ALA A 202 -9.14 -4.03 -11.14
N ASN A 203 -10.18 -4.57 -11.78
CA ASN A 203 -10.33 -4.53 -13.25
C ASN A 203 -10.43 -3.08 -13.77
N TRP A 204 -11.18 -2.23 -13.08
CA TRP A 204 -11.29 -0.83 -13.44
C TRP A 204 -9.94 -0.11 -13.29
N ALA A 205 -9.18 -0.40 -12.22
CA ALA A 205 -7.92 0.24 -11.92
C ALA A 205 -6.85 -0.06 -12.98
N ALA A 206 -6.76 -1.33 -13.39
CA ALA A 206 -5.91 -1.76 -14.51
C ALA A 206 -6.22 -1.04 -15.83
N ALA A 207 -7.50 -0.69 -16.05
CA ALA A 207 -7.95 0.00 -17.26
C ALA A 207 -7.92 1.55 -17.17
N ASN A 208 -7.81 2.13 -15.97
CA ASN A 208 -8.04 3.57 -15.72
C ASN A 208 -6.97 4.21 -14.82
N ASN A 209 -5.69 4.21 -15.24
CA ASN A 209 -4.57 4.88 -14.55
C ASN A 209 -4.68 4.81 -13.01
N SER A 210 -4.96 3.65 -12.44
CA SER A 210 -5.27 3.53 -11.01
C SER A 210 -4.70 2.23 -10.46
N LEU A 211 -4.54 2.17 -9.14
CA LEU A 211 -3.92 1.04 -8.43
C LEU A 211 -4.86 0.46 -7.37
N LEU A 212 -4.77 -0.85 -7.20
CA LEU A 212 -5.17 -1.59 -6.02
C LEU A 212 -3.90 -2.11 -5.33
N ILE A 213 -3.75 -1.79 -4.05
CA ILE A 213 -2.73 -2.35 -3.17
C ILE A 213 -3.44 -3.26 -2.17
N VAL A 214 -3.12 -4.54 -2.18
CA VAL A 214 -3.57 -5.51 -1.16
C VAL A 214 -2.40 -5.78 -0.24
N THR A 215 -2.54 -5.50 1.05
CA THR A 215 -1.50 -5.75 2.04
C THR A 215 -2.08 -6.34 3.31
N PHE A 216 -1.23 -6.88 4.18
CA PHE A 216 -1.60 -7.31 5.52
C PHE A 216 -0.94 -6.42 6.55
N ASP A 217 -1.57 -6.21 7.70
CA ASP A 217 -1.06 -5.35 8.76
C ASP A 217 0.15 -5.97 9.49
N GLU A 218 0.07 -7.26 9.82
CA GLU A 218 1.04 -8.09 10.53
C GLU A 218 0.79 -9.58 10.27
N ASP A 219 1.71 -10.45 10.69
CA ASP A 219 1.49 -11.89 10.71
C ASP A 219 0.83 -12.38 12.01
N ASP A 220 0.77 -13.69 12.23
CA ASP A 220 0.19 -14.32 13.42
C ASP A 220 1.19 -14.47 14.59
N ASN A 221 2.09 -13.50 14.77
CA ASN A 221 3.26 -13.54 15.68
C ASN A 221 4.25 -14.66 15.31
N SER A 222 4.41 -14.91 14.01
CA SER A 222 5.28 -15.96 13.49
C SER A 222 6.29 -15.39 12.49
N ALA A 223 6.69 -16.18 11.49
CA ALA A 223 7.38 -15.86 10.23
C ALA A 223 8.22 -14.57 10.09
N ASN A 224 8.87 -14.09 11.16
CA ASN A 224 9.56 -12.79 11.22
C ASN A 224 8.68 -11.60 10.80
N ASN A 225 7.37 -11.66 11.03
CA ASN A 225 6.40 -10.62 10.64
C ASN A 225 6.36 -10.36 9.12
N GLN A 226 6.61 -11.42 8.33
CA GLN A 226 6.55 -11.36 6.87
C GLN A 226 5.09 -11.42 6.39
N ILE A 227 4.67 -10.37 5.68
CA ILE A 227 3.30 -10.16 5.22
C ILE A 227 3.18 -10.31 3.69
N ALA A 228 1.96 -10.51 3.21
CA ALA A 228 1.69 -10.41 1.78
C ALA A 228 1.46 -8.94 1.40
N THR A 229 2.13 -8.46 0.35
CA THR A 229 1.87 -7.14 -0.25
C THR A 229 1.90 -7.28 -1.77
N VAL A 230 0.81 -6.90 -2.42
CA VAL A 230 0.64 -6.94 -3.87
C VAL A 230 0.20 -5.57 -4.37
N ILE A 231 0.91 -5.04 -5.37
CA ILE A 231 0.52 -3.84 -6.09
C ILE A 231 0.00 -4.26 -7.46
N TYR A 232 -1.23 -3.89 -7.79
CA TYR A 232 -1.93 -4.30 -9.00
C TYR A 232 -2.60 -3.08 -9.66
N GLY A 233 -2.58 -2.99 -10.99
CA GLY A 233 -3.29 -1.94 -11.71
C GLY A 233 -2.52 -1.40 -12.91
N ALA A 234 -2.86 -0.19 -13.32
CA ALA A 234 -2.24 0.45 -14.46
C ALA A 234 -0.75 0.70 -14.20
N HIS A 235 0.07 0.62 -15.25
CA HIS A 235 1.53 0.84 -15.20
C HIS A 235 2.33 -0.16 -14.35
N VAL A 236 1.69 -1.16 -13.73
CA VAL A 236 2.40 -2.21 -13.00
C VAL A 236 2.94 -3.25 -13.97
N LYS A 237 4.23 -3.57 -13.85
CA LYS A 237 4.87 -4.74 -14.48
C LYS A 237 4.60 -5.96 -13.60
N PRO A 238 3.88 -6.98 -14.11
CA PRO A 238 3.64 -8.19 -13.33
C PRO A 238 4.96 -8.91 -13.03
N GLY A 239 5.13 -9.36 -11.80
CA GLY A 239 6.37 -10.01 -11.38
C GLY A 239 6.45 -10.30 -9.88
N SER A 240 7.53 -10.94 -9.50
CA SER A 240 7.91 -11.13 -8.10
C SER A 240 9.17 -10.33 -7.82
N TYR A 241 9.09 -9.50 -6.80
CA TYR A 241 10.08 -8.50 -6.43
C TYR A 241 10.60 -8.85 -5.03
N ASN A 242 11.91 -8.85 -4.85
CA ASN A 242 12.57 -9.42 -3.66
C ASN A 242 13.33 -8.40 -2.84
N GLU A 243 13.24 -7.13 -3.17
CA GLU A 243 13.72 -6.05 -2.35
C GLU A 243 12.96 -6.05 -1.00
N PRO A 244 13.68 -5.93 0.13
CA PRO A 244 13.04 -5.82 1.42
C PRO A 244 12.25 -4.52 1.54
N ILE A 245 10.96 -4.63 1.89
CA ILE A 245 10.08 -3.50 2.12
C ILE A 245 9.34 -3.64 3.45
N SER A 246 8.75 -2.53 3.88
CA SER A 246 7.80 -2.46 4.99
C SER A 246 6.65 -1.51 4.67
N HIS A 247 5.74 -1.33 5.62
CA HIS A 247 4.69 -0.29 5.56
C HIS A 247 5.21 1.10 5.21
N TYR A 248 6.43 1.44 5.65
CA TYR A 248 7.05 2.73 5.34
C TYR A 248 7.42 2.89 3.86
N ASN A 249 7.80 1.80 3.18
CA ASN A 249 8.10 1.84 1.75
C ASN A 249 6.82 2.00 0.93
N VAL A 250 5.72 1.35 1.34
CA VAL A 250 4.40 1.52 0.71
C VAL A 250 3.95 2.97 0.86
N LEU A 251 4.01 3.53 2.07
CA LEU A 251 3.69 4.93 2.32
C LEU A 251 4.57 5.89 1.49
N SER A 252 5.89 5.71 1.53
CA SER A 252 6.86 6.52 0.76
C SER A 252 6.56 6.49 -0.74
N THR A 253 6.15 5.33 -1.26
CA THR A 253 5.77 5.17 -2.66
C THR A 253 4.53 6.02 -2.98
N VAL A 254 3.46 5.92 -2.17
CA VAL A 254 2.23 6.69 -2.37
C VAL A 254 2.48 8.20 -2.21
N GLU A 255 3.28 8.62 -1.24
CA GLU A 255 3.65 10.02 -1.06
C GLU A 255 4.39 10.58 -2.28
N GLN A 256 5.33 9.80 -2.84
CA GLN A 256 6.09 10.20 -4.02
C GLN A 256 5.25 10.22 -5.31
N MET A 257 4.26 9.34 -5.46
CA MET A 257 3.31 9.38 -6.61
C MET A 257 2.65 10.75 -6.77
N TYR A 258 2.40 11.44 -5.65
CA TYR A 258 1.67 12.72 -5.61
C TYR A 258 2.55 13.92 -5.24
N GLY A 259 3.87 13.74 -5.14
CA GLY A 259 4.81 14.80 -4.78
C GLY A 259 4.59 15.36 -3.36
N LEU A 260 4.14 14.52 -2.43
CA LEU A 260 3.88 14.90 -1.04
C LEU A 260 5.17 14.92 -0.22
N PRO A 261 5.22 15.69 0.88
CA PRO A 261 6.25 15.52 1.90
C PRO A 261 6.23 14.10 2.45
N GLN A 262 7.40 13.47 2.57
CA GLN A 262 7.48 12.12 3.13
C GLN A 262 7.30 12.14 4.65
N THR A 263 6.37 11.34 5.17
CA THR A 263 5.98 11.39 6.58
C THR A 263 6.82 10.45 7.44
N GLY A 264 7.35 10.95 8.57
CA GLY A 264 7.99 10.11 9.59
C GLY A 264 9.13 9.24 9.02
N LEU A 265 9.11 7.94 9.32
CA LEU A 265 10.08 6.96 8.86
C LEU A 265 9.96 6.63 7.35
N ALA A 266 8.86 7.01 6.68
CA ALA A 266 8.76 6.88 5.23
C ALA A 266 9.79 7.75 4.49
N ALA A 267 10.27 8.84 5.11
CA ALA A 267 11.36 9.66 4.57
C ALA A 267 12.69 8.92 4.40
N ASN A 268 12.89 7.84 5.16
CA ASN A 268 14.10 7.00 5.10
C ASN A 268 13.86 5.68 4.36
N ALA A 269 12.62 5.41 3.92
CA ALA A 269 12.25 4.21 3.20
C ALA A 269 12.23 4.51 1.69
N PRO A 270 13.09 3.86 0.88
CA PRO A 270 13.05 4.03 -0.57
C PRO A 270 11.67 3.64 -1.14
N ALA A 271 11.16 4.43 -2.08
CA ALA A 271 9.95 4.05 -2.81
C ALA A 271 10.21 2.85 -3.72
N ILE A 272 9.17 2.06 -3.91
CA ILE A 272 9.14 0.94 -4.85
C ILE A 272 9.13 1.53 -6.26
N SER A 273 10.16 1.26 -7.06
CA SER A 273 10.43 2.00 -8.31
C SER A 273 10.66 1.12 -9.54
N ASP A 274 10.97 -0.16 -9.34
CA ASP A 274 11.32 -1.11 -10.39
C ASP A 274 10.10 -1.89 -10.94
N ILE A 275 8.95 -1.76 -10.29
CA ILE A 275 7.68 -2.39 -10.69
C ILE A 275 6.93 -1.63 -11.80
N TRP A 276 7.39 -0.45 -12.25
CA TRP A 276 6.63 0.42 -13.18
C TRP A 276 7.02 0.27 -14.65
N ALA A 277 6.03 0.20 -15.55
CA ALA A 277 6.17 0.03 -17.01
C ALA A 277 6.38 1.34 -17.77
#